data_AF-A0AAU5RSV6-F1
#
_entry.id   AF-A0AAU5RSV6-F1
#
_cell.length_a   1.000
_cell.length_b   1.000
_cell.length_c   1.000
_cell.angle_alpha   90.00
_cell.angle_beta   90.00
_cell.angle_gamma   90.00
#
_symmetry.space_group_name_H-M   'P 1'
#
loop_
_entity.id
_entity.type
_entity.pdbx_description
1 polymer ?
#
loop_
_entity_poly.entity_id
_entity_poly.type
_entity_poly.pdbx_seq_one_letter_code
_entity_poly.pdbx_strand_id
1 'polypeptide(L)'
;MTAGALARVIRGAADRRAADAERCDLCGAPVPVEHQHLYDTERQELHCGCHPCALLFAQGGTAGGRYLLVPRRRLRLPPVDTAALGVPVGLAFFVRRPDGTVTAHYPSPAGATRWEADAGAWRAAVDRHPELAGLAPHVEALLVNTARGVSHHWITPIDDCFRVVAVVRREWRGLSGGGRVWPAIEEFFASLTERE
;
A
#
# COMPACT_ATOMS: atom_id res chain seq x y z
N MET A 1 10.27 34.97 34.05
CA MET A 1 8.86 34.54 33.88
C MET A 1 8.80 33.03 33.97
N THR A 2 8.42 32.50 35.12
CA THR A 2 8.32 31.06 35.38
C THR A 2 7.16 30.49 34.57
N ALA A 3 7.47 29.69 33.54
CA ALA A 3 6.43 29.02 32.79
C ALA A 3 5.64 28.10 33.73
N GLY A 4 4.34 28.40 33.90
CA GLY A 4 3.47 27.73 34.85
C GLY A 4 3.34 26.22 34.61
N ALA A 5 2.90 25.48 35.62
CA ALA A 5 2.76 24.02 35.59
C ALA A 5 1.98 23.52 34.35
N LEU A 6 0.94 24.26 33.92
CA LEU A 6 0.17 23.97 32.71
C LEU A 6 1.03 24.01 31.43
N ALA A 7 1.92 24.99 31.30
CA ALA A 7 2.81 25.10 30.14
C ALA A 7 3.85 23.96 30.08
N ARG A 8 4.23 23.40 31.24
CA ARG A 8 5.11 22.23 31.32
C ARG A 8 4.37 20.94 30.94
N VAL A 9 3.10 20.81 31.31
CA VAL A 9 2.26 19.66 30.93
C VAL A 9 1.96 19.67 29.43
N ILE A 10 1.62 20.84 28.85
CA ILE A 10 1.38 20.97 27.40
C ILE A 10 2.65 20.64 26.61
N ARG A 11 3.82 21.17 27.02
CA ARG A 11 5.10 20.83 26.38
C ARG A 11 5.44 19.35 26.52
N GLY A 12 5.35 18.77 27.72
CA GLY A 12 5.63 17.34 27.91
C GLY A 12 4.67 16.42 27.14
N ALA A 13 3.42 16.83 26.90
CA ALA A 13 2.49 16.10 26.03
C ALA A 13 2.83 16.27 24.54
N ALA A 14 3.24 17.47 24.12
CA ALA A 14 3.71 17.73 22.75
C ALA A 14 5.02 17.01 22.43
N ASP A 15 5.98 17.00 23.37
CA ASP A 15 7.28 16.35 23.23
C ASP A 15 7.14 14.82 23.17
N ARG A 16 6.23 14.23 23.97
CA ARG A 16 5.90 12.80 23.88
C ARG A 16 5.22 12.45 22.56
N ARG A 17 4.25 13.26 22.11
CA ARG A 17 3.64 13.08 20.79
C ARG A 17 4.65 13.23 19.65
N ALA A 18 5.66 14.08 19.80
CA ALA A 18 6.73 14.26 18.83
C ALA A 18 7.80 13.14 18.87
N ALA A 19 7.94 12.44 20.00
CA ALA A 19 8.81 11.28 20.15
C ALA A 19 8.20 9.99 19.55
N ASP A 20 6.87 9.86 19.64
CA ASP A 20 6.11 8.75 19.04
C ASP A 20 5.62 9.05 17.60
N ALA A 21 5.81 10.29 17.12
CA ALA A 21 5.44 10.66 15.76
C ALA A 21 6.50 10.16 14.78
N GLU A 22 6.05 9.36 13.82
CA GLU A 22 6.77 9.14 12.57
C GLU A 22 7.18 10.49 11.96
N ARG A 23 8.25 10.50 11.17
CA ARG A 23 8.77 11.71 10.54
C ARG A 23 8.65 11.64 9.03
N CYS A 24 8.49 12.79 8.40
CA CYS A 24 8.54 12.89 6.96
C CYS A 24 9.97 12.63 6.47
N ASP A 25 10.12 11.71 5.51
CA ASP A 25 11.43 11.32 4.99
C ASP A 25 12.12 12.42 4.16
N LEU A 26 11.36 13.44 3.74
CA LEU A 26 11.89 14.55 2.93
C LEU A 26 12.36 15.73 3.78
N CYS A 27 11.59 16.12 4.80
CA CYS A 27 11.87 17.34 5.58
C CYS A 27 12.01 17.11 7.09
N GLY A 28 11.82 15.89 7.59
CA GLY A 28 11.95 15.53 9.00
C GLY A 28 10.82 16.03 9.92
N ALA A 29 9.83 16.73 9.36
CA ALA A 29 8.65 17.20 10.11
C ALA A 29 7.85 16.01 10.66
N PRO A 30 7.27 16.11 11.87
CA PRO A 30 6.43 15.05 12.41
C PRO A 30 5.20 14.83 11.52
N VAL A 31 4.82 13.57 11.33
CA VAL A 31 3.60 13.17 10.63
C VAL A 31 2.62 12.48 11.58
N PRO A 32 1.30 12.68 11.39
CA PRO A 32 0.29 11.92 12.13
C PRO A 32 0.35 10.43 11.78
N VAL A 33 -0.25 9.57 12.62
CA VAL A 33 -0.39 8.13 12.35
C VAL A 33 -0.98 7.89 10.96
N GLU A 34 -2.04 8.61 10.61
CA GLU A 34 -2.60 8.62 9.25
C GLU A 34 -2.04 9.79 8.45
N HIS A 35 -1.08 9.52 7.57
CA HIS A 35 -0.46 10.52 6.71
C HIS A 35 -0.58 10.13 5.23
N GLN A 36 0.15 10.82 4.35
CA GLN A 36 0.22 10.47 2.93
C GLN A 36 1.59 9.85 2.65
N HIS A 37 1.65 8.91 1.72
CA HIS A 37 2.92 8.35 1.27
C HIS A 37 3.30 8.89 -0.10
N LEU A 38 4.60 8.93 -0.34
CA LEU A 38 5.19 9.11 -1.65
C LEU A 38 5.82 7.79 -2.08
N TYR A 39 5.70 7.44 -3.35
CA TYR A 39 6.38 6.30 -3.94
C TYR A 39 7.61 6.78 -4.70
N ASP A 40 8.80 6.33 -4.31
CA ASP A 40 10.04 6.55 -5.05
C ASP A 40 10.15 5.51 -6.17
N THR A 41 10.01 5.93 -7.42
CA THR A 41 10.03 5.03 -8.58
C THR A 41 11.41 4.46 -8.89
N GLU A 42 12.48 5.15 -8.49
CA GLU A 42 13.86 4.66 -8.67
C GLU A 42 14.19 3.58 -7.65
N ARG A 43 13.84 3.81 -6.39
CA ARG A 43 14.10 2.85 -5.29
C ARG A 43 13.01 1.79 -5.16
N GLN A 44 11.84 2.03 -5.74
CA GLN A 44 10.64 1.20 -5.61
C GLN A 44 10.16 1.05 -4.17
N GLU A 45 10.30 2.13 -3.38
CA GLU A 45 10.03 2.17 -1.94
C GLU A 45 9.00 3.26 -1.60
N LEU A 46 8.35 3.11 -0.44
CA LEU A 46 7.44 4.11 0.11
C LEU A 46 8.19 5.05 1.07
N HIS A 47 7.77 6.31 1.05
CA HIS A 47 8.24 7.35 1.94
C HIS A 47 7.10 8.02 2.67
N CYS A 48 7.31 8.30 3.96
CA CYS A 48 6.38 9.07 4.78
C CYS A 48 6.39 10.54 4.34
N GLY A 49 5.23 11.07 3.95
CA GLY A 49 5.05 12.44 3.50
C GLY A 49 4.21 13.28 4.46
N CYS A 50 4.76 14.39 4.96
CA CYS A 50 3.93 15.41 5.61
C CYS A 50 3.04 16.10 4.57
N HIS A 51 1.94 16.72 5.02
CA HIS A 51 0.98 17.35 4.11
C HIS A 51 1.61 18.39 3.16
N PRO A 52 2.48 19.32 3.62
CA PRO A 52 3.18 20.24 2.71
C PRO A 52 4.04 19.53 1.65
N CYS A 53 4.81 18.51 2.05
CA CYS A 53 5.62 17.75 1.11
C CYS A 53 4.76 16.98 0.11
N ALA A 54 3.68 16.34 0.55
CA ALA A 54 2.75 15.64 -0.33
C ALA A 54 2.14 16.58 -1.40
N LEU A 55 1.81 17.82 -1.04
CA LEU A 55 1.30 18.82 -1.98
C LEU A 55 2.30 19.19 -3.09
N LEU A 56 3.61 19.21 -2.79
CA LEU A 56 4.65 19.49 -3.79
C LEU A 56 4.71 18.44 -4.90
N PHE A 57 4.29 17.20 -4.61
CA PHE A 57 4.27 16.09 -5.57
C PHE A 57 2.86 15.79 -6.12
N ALA A 58 1.82 16.42 -5.57
CA ALA A 58 0.43 16.23 -6.01
C ALA A 58 0.16 16.70 -7.44
N GLN A 59 1.00 17.59 -7.98
CA GLN A 59 0.86 18.16 -9.33
C GLN A 59 1.87 17.57 -10.35
N GLY A 60 2.45 16.40 -10.06
CA GLY A 60 3.31 15.66 -11.01
C GLY A 60 4.61 16.37 -11.42
N GLY A 61 5.03 17.42 -10.70
CA GLY A 61 5.94 18.44 -11.24
C GLY A 61 7.26 18.67 -10.51
N THR A 62 7.63 17.87 -9.52
CA THR A 62 8.93 18.03 -8.84
C THR A 62 9.73 16.73 -8.88
N ALA A 63 11.05 16.84 -9.09
CA ALA A 63 11.98 15.71 -9.26
C ALA A 63 11.71 14.77 -10.45
N GLY A 64 11.19 15.28 -11.57
CA GLY A 64 11.12 14.53 -12.83
C GLY A 64 10.23 13.28 -12.81
N GLY A 65 9.25 13.21 -11.91
CA GLY A 65 8.37 12.04 -11.75
C GLY A 65 8.95 10.92 -10.90
N ARG A 66 10.11 11.13 -10.25
CA ARG A 66 10.70 10.15 -9.32
C ARG A 66 9.79 9.86 -8.13
N TYR A 67 9.20 10.91 -7.54
CA TYR A 67 8.30 10.76 -6.40
C TYR A 67 6.86 10.94 -6.86
N LEU A 68 6.05 9.91 -6.65
CA LEU A 68 4.63 9.90 -6.98
C LEU A 68 3.82 9.95 -5.69
N LEU A 69 2.84 10.85 -5.62
CA LEU A 69 1.89 10.85 -4.51
C LEU A 69 1.03 9.58 -4.57
N VAL A 70 1.01 8.82 -3.49
CA VAL A 70 0.15 7.64 -3.37
C VAL A 70 -1.29 8.12 -3.16
N PRO A 71 -2.25 7.71 -4.02
CA PRO A 71 -3.63 8.10 -3.90
C PRO A 71 -4.26 7.43 -2.67
N ARG A 72 -5.51 7.77 -2.40
CA ARG A 72 -6.26 7.22 -1.26
C ARG A 72 -7.42 6.33 -1.69
N ARG A 73 -7.62 6.22 -3.00
CA ARG A 73 -8.73 5.53 -3.64
C ARG A 73 -8.68 4.03 -3.37
N ARG A 74 -9.80 3.50 -2.86
CA ARG A 74 -10.08 2.08 -2.67
C ARG A 74 -11.41 1.76 -3.31
N LEU A 75 -11.40 0.88 -4.31
CA LEU A 75 -12.61 0.47 -5.01
C LEU A 75 -12.78 -1.03 -4.90
N ARG A 76 -13.94 -1.51 -4.44
CA ARG A 76 -14.24 -2.93 -4.47
C ARG A 76 -14.61 -3.32 -5.90
N LEU A 77 -14.07 -4.44 -6.36
CA LEU A 77 -14.39 -5.00 -7.66
C LEU A 77 -15.25 -6.27 -7.52
N PRO A 78 -16.07 -6.59 -8.54
CA PRO A 78 -16.56 -7.95 -8.70
C PRO A 78 -15.40 -8.94 -8.87
N PRO A 79 -15.61 -10.26 -8.66
CA PRO A 79 -14.56 -11.25 -8.72
C PRO A 79 -13.78 -11.23 -10.03
N VAL A 80 -12.46 -11.07 -9.93
CA VAL A 80 -11.52 -11.10 -11.07
C VAL A 80 -10.94 -12.50 -11.19
N ASP A 81 -10.87 -13.06 -12.40
CA ASP A 81 -10.23 -14.35 -12.63
C ASP A 81 -8.71 -14.29 -12.38
N THR A 82 -8.32 -14.72 -11.18
CA THR A 82 -6.93 -14.72 -10.71
C THR A 82 -6.13 -15.93 -11.19
N ALA A 83 -6.78 -17.01 -11.63
CA ALA A 83 -6.08 -18.23 -12.05
C ALA A 83 -5.29 -17.96 -13.34
N ALA A 84 -5.91 -17.26 -14.29
CA ALA A 84 -5.25 -16.83 -15.53
C ALA A 84 -4.07 -15.86 -15.28
N LEU A 85 -4.10 -15.10 -14.19
CA LEU A 85 -3.03 -14.16 -13.80
C LEU A 85 -1.87 -14.82 -13.05
N GLY A 86 -1.96 -16.13 -12.79
CA GLY A 86 -0.91 -16.90 -12.13
C GLY A 86 -0.77 -16.62 -10.63
N VAL A 87 -1.84 -16.21 -9.93
CA VAL A 87 -1.81 -15.91 -8.50
C VAL A 87 -1.41 -17.15 -7.69
N PRO A 88 -0.24 -17.15 -7.03
CA PRO A 88 0.11 -18.22 -6.12
C PRO A 88 -0.66 -18.05 -4.81
N VAL A 89 -1.05 -19.16 -4.18
CA VAL A 89 -1.60 -19.23 -2.80
C VAL A 89 -2.82 -18.34 -2.51
N GLY A 90 -3.49 -17.83 -3.54
CA GLY A 90 -4.69 -17.03 -3.40
C GLY A 90 -4.48 -15.65 -2.77
N LEU A 91 -3.26 -15.09 -2.73
CA LEU A 91 -3.01 -13.73 -2.24
C LEU A 91 -1.94 -13.06 -3.10
N ALA A 92 -2.30 -11.98 -3.78
CA ALA A 92 -1.38 -11.23 -4.62
C ALA A 92 -1.82 -9.79 -4.82
N PHE A 93 -0.92 -8.95 -5.31
CA PHE A 93 -1.27 -7.66 -5.88
C PHE A 93 -0.55 -7.41 -7.20
N PHE A 94 -1.19 -6.65 -8.09
CA PHE A 94 -0.74 -6.38 -9.45
C PHE A 94 -0.60 -4.89 -9.68
N VAL A 95 0.60 -4.46 -10.04
CA VAL A 95 0.96 -3.06 -10.23
C VAL A 95 1.25 -2.80 -11.70
N ARG A 96 0.51 -1.88 -12.30
CA ARG A 96 0.75 -1.44 -13.67
C ARG A 96 1.98 -0.53 -13.73
N ARG A 97 2.81 -0.73 -14.74
CA ARG A 97 3.96 0.13 -15.06
C ARG A 97 3.61 1.12 -16.19
N PRO A 98 4.35 2.24 -16.32
CA PRO A 98 4.10 3.22 -17.38
C PRO A 98 4.21 2.66 -18.79
N ASP A 99 5.06 1.66 -19.00
CA ASP A 99 5.22 0.94 -20.28
C ASP A 99 4.08 -0.04 -20.59
N GLY A 100 3.10 -0.18 -19.69
CA GLY A 100 1.95 -1.07 -19.83
C GLY A 100 2.17 -2.49 -19.31
N THR A 101 3.39 -2.86 -18.91
CA THR A 101 3.65 -4.13 -18.23
C THR A 101 3.01 -4.15 -16.85
N VAL A 102 2.78 -5.35 -16.32
CA VAL A 102 2.17 -5.54 -14.99
C VAL A 102 3.07 -6.41 -14.14
N THR A 103 3.60 -5.82 -13.08
CA THR A 103 4.35 -6.55 -12.07
C THR A 103 3.39 -7.10 -11.04
N ALA A 104 3.41 -8.41 -10.85
CA ALA A 104 2.65 -9.09 -9.83
C ALA A 104 3.53 -9.43 -8.63
N HIS A 105 2.93 -9.39 -7.45
CA HIS A 105 3.61 -9.54 -6.18
C HIS A 105 2.80 -10.46 -5.28
N TYR A 106 3.47 -11.38 -4.57
CA TYR A 106 2.84 -12.14 -3.51
C TYR A 106 3.63 -11.96 -2.21
N PRO A 107 2.95 -11.74 -1.06
CA PRO A 107 3.62 -11.66 0.22
C PRO A 107 4.34 -12.96 0.56
N SER A 108 5.61 -12.87 0.93
CA SER A 108 6.39 -14.01 1.43
C SER A 108 7.21 -13.60 2.67
N PRO A 109 7.79 -14.56 3.41
CA PRO A 109 8.61 -14.27 4.59
C PRO A 109 9.83 -13.39 4.27
N ALA A 110 10.41 -13.62 3.09
CA ALA A 110 11.57 -12.88 2.60
C ALA A 110 11.19 -11.48 2.03
N GLY A 111 9.90 -11.14 1.96
CA GLY A 111 9.41 -9.94 1.28
C GLY A 111 8.44 -10.29 0.14
N ALA A 112 8.07 -9.30 -0.68
CA ALA A 112 7.23 -9.54 -1.83
C ALA A 112 8.04 -10.23 -2.95
N THR A 113 7.73 -11.49 -3.25
CA THR A 113 8.26 -12.13 -4.46
C THR A 113 7.53 -11.57 -5.67
N ARG A 114 8.28 -11.29 -6.75
CA ARG A 114 7.74 -10.67 -7.96
C ARG A 114 7.72 -11.63 -9.15
N TRP A 115 6.72 -11.49 -9.99
CA TRP A 115 6.71 -12.05 -11.35
C TRP A 115 6.06 -11.04 -12.31
N GLU A 116 6.26 -11.23 -13.61
CA GLU A 116 5.55 -10.47 -14.62
C GLU A 116 4.27 -11.21 -14.98
N ALA A 117 3.13 -10.52 -14.91
CA ALA A 117 1.86 -11.11 -15.31
C ALA A 117 1.79 -11.25 -16.85
N ASP A 118 1.19 -12.33 -17.34
CA ASP A 118 0.99 -12.50 -18.77
C ASP A 118 0.14 -11.36 -19.35
N ALA A 119 0.65 -10.71 -20.40
CA ALA A 119 0.00 -9.55 -21.00
C ALA A 119 -1.36 -9.90 -21.62
N GLY A 120 -1.53 -11.12 -22.14
CA GLY A 120 -2.80 -11.61 -22.68
C GLY A 120 -3.85 -11.77 -21.58
N ALA A 121 -3.47 -12.43 -20.49
CA ALA A 121 -4.32 -12.63 -19.31
C ALA A 121 -4.72 -11.29 -18.66
N TRP A 122 -3.77 -10.34 -18.54
CA TRP A 122 -4.07 -9.01 -18.01
C TRP A 122 -5.06 -8.25 -18.89
N ARG A 123 -4.87 -8.23 -20.21
CA ARG A 123 -5.84 -7.59 -21.13
C ARG A 123 -7.23 -8.21 -21.02
N ALA A 124 -7.32 -9.54 -20.96
CA ALA A 124 -8.60 -10.22 -20.78
C ALA A 124 -9.27 -9.88 -19.43
N ALA A 125 -8.49 -9.64 -18.37
CA ALA A 125 -9.01 -9.15 -17.11
C ALA A 125 -9.53 -7.70 -17.23
N VAL A 126 -8.80 -6.82 -17.91
CA VAL A 126 -9.23 -5.43 -18.19
C VAL A 126 -10.50 -5.39 -19.03
N ASP A 127 -10.64 -6.26 -20.04
CA ASP A 127 -11.84 -6.33 -20.89
C ASP A 127 -13.10 -6.67 -20.08
N ARG A 128 -12.96 -7.47 -19.01
CA ARG A 128 -14.04 -7.82 -18.09
C ARG A 128 -14.22 -6.81 -16.95
N HIS A 129 -13.17 -6.10 -16.59
CA HIS A 129 -13.12 -5.12 -15.50
C HIS A 129 -12.43 -3.84 -15.99
N PRO A 130 -13.13 -2.97 -16.73
CA PRO A 130 -12.54 -1.77 -17.32
C PRO A 130 -11.88 -0.82 -16.32
N GLU A 131 -12.28 -0.89 -15.04
CA GLU A 131 -11.70 -0.13 -13.93
C GLU A 131 -10.20 -0.41 -13.76
N LEU A 132 -9.73 -1.60 -14.16
CA LEU A 132 -8.31 -1.98 -14.12
C LEU A 132 -7.45 -1.21 -15.12
N ALA A 133 -8.04 -0.72 -16.23
CA ALA A 133 -7.33 0.15 -17.17
C ALA A 133 -6.98 1.52 -16.54
N GLY A 134 -7.78 1.95 -15.57
CA GLY A 134 -7.64 3.22 -14.87
C GLY A 134 -6.65 3.20 -13.71
N LEU A 135 -5.95 2.08 -13.46
CA LEU A 135 -4.92 2.01 -12.42
C LEU A 135 -3.81 3.03 -12.67
N ALA A 136 -3.62 3.94 -11.73
CA ALA A 136 -2.49 4.86 -11.73
C ALA A 136 -1.18 4.04 -11.63
N PRO A 137 -0.28 4.13 -12.63
CA PRO A 137 0.95 3.36 -12.64
C PRO A 137 1.77 3.55 -11.37
N HIS A 138 2.40 2.48 -10.90
CA HIS A 138 3.19 2.39 -9.66
C HIS A 138 2.43 2.54 -8.34
N VAL A 139 1.41 3.40 -8.27
CA VAL A 139 0.82 3.86 -7.00
C VAL A 139 -0.55 3.27 -6.69
N GLU A 140 -1.20 2.63 -7.66
CA GLU A 140 -2.38 1.79 -7.42
C GLU A 140 -2.10 0.35 -7.86
N ALA A 141 -2.85 -0.58 -7.27
CA ALA A 141 -2.74 -1.99 -7.56
C ALA A 141 -4.11 -2.68 -7.52
N LEU A 142 -4.26 -3.75 -8.31
CA LEU A 142 -5.28 -4.75 -8.06
C LEU A 142 -4.79 -5.66 -6.92
N LEU A 143 -5.40 -5.58 -5.75
CA LEU A 143 -5.15 -6.45 -4.59
C LEU A 143 -6.21 -7.55 -4.54
N VAL A 144 -5.76 -8.81 -4.48
CA VAL A 144 -6.64 -9.99 -4.46
C VAL A 144 -6.35 -10.90 -3.29
N ASN A 145 -7.40 -11.39 -2.66
CA ASN A 145 -7.35 -12.51 -1.73
C ASN A 145 -8.50 -13.49 -2.01
N THR A 146 -8.14 -14.64 -2.56
CA THR A 146 -9.00 -15.79 -2.84
C THR A 146 -8.66 -17.00 -1.95
N ALA A 147 -7.71 -16.84 -1.01
CA ALA A 147 -7.30 -17.92 -0.13
C ALA A 147 -8.45 -18.35 0.79
N ARG A 148 -8.51 -19.65 1.11
CA ARG A 148 -9.50 -20.21 2.04
C ARG A 148 -10.97 -19.92 1.68
N GLY A 149 -11.26 -19.70 0.39
CA GLY A 149 -12.63 -19.51 -0.11
C GLY A 149 -13.20 -18.10 0.06
N VAL A 150 -12.40 -17.14 0.53
CA VAL A 150 -12.78 -15.72 0.49
C VAL A 150 -12.71 -15.19 -0.95
N SER A 151 -13.35 -14.05 -1.22
CA SER A 151 -13.29 -13.39 -2.53
C SER A 151 -13.16 -11.88 -2.34
N HIS A 152 -11.94 -11.43 -2.05
CA HIS A 152 -11.58 -10.03 -2.01
C HIS A 152 -10.87 -9.63 -3.29
N HIS A 153 -11.43 -8.64 -3.98
CA HIS A 153 -10.85 -8.05 -5.18
C HIS A 153 -11.01 -6.54 -5.06
N TRP A 154 -9.90 -5.81 -5.03
CA TRP A 154 -9.89 -4.38 -4.79
C TRP A 154 -8.90 -3.70 -5.71
N ILE A 155 -9.24 -2.49 -6.14
CA ILE A 155 -8.21 -1.50 -6.46
C ILE A 155 -7.86 -0.81 -5.16
N THR A 156 -6.58 -0.79 -4.80
CA THR A 156 -6.07 -0.13 -3.59
C THR A 156 -4.87 0.73 -3.92
N PRO A 157 -4.54 1.72 -3.08
CA PRO A 157 -3.23 2.33 -3.14
C PRO A 157 -2.14 1.29 -2.84
N ILE A 158 -0.95 1.54 -3.38
CA ILE A 158 0.18 0.62 -3.25
C ILE A 158 0.62 0.44 -1.78
N ASP A 159 0.40 1.43 -0.92
CA ASP A 159 0.72 1.35 0.51
C ASP A 159 -0.12 0.32 1.27
N ASP A 160 -1.37 0.07 0.88
CA ASP A 160 -2.16 -1.05 1.40
C ASP A 160 -1.55 -2.41 1.02
N CYS A 161 -0.96 -2.51 -0.18
CA CYS A 161 -0.26 -3.71 -0.61
C CYS A 161 1.01 -3.95 0.22
N PHE A 162 1.77 -2.90 0.51
CA PHE A 162 2.91 -2.99 1.44
C PHE A 162 2.46 -3.27 2.88
N ARG A 163 1.31 -2.75 3.32
CA ARG A 163 0.74 -3.02 4.65
C ARG A 163 0.36 -4.50 4.79
N VAL A 164 -0.27 -5.13 3.81
CA VAL A 164 -0.55 -6.59 3.89
C VAL A 164 0.74 -7.41 3.86
N VAL A 165 1.77 -6.99 3.09
CA VAL A 165 3.10 -7.64 3.13
C VAL A 165 3.72 -7.52 4.53
N ALA A 166 3.63 -6.37 5.18
CA ALA A 166 4.12 -6.16 6.54
C ALA A 166 3.36 -7.03 7.56
N VAL A 167 2.03 -7.17 7.42
CA VAL A 167 1.21 -8.08 8.24
C VAL A 167 1.70 -9.53 8.09
N VAL A 168 1.89 -10.00 6.86
CA VAL A 168 2.38 -11.36 6.59
C VAL A 168 3.76 -11.56 7.21
N ARG A 169 4.71 -10.64 6.99
CA ARG A 169 6.07 -10.75 7.52
C ARG A 169 6.10 -10.76 9.05
N ARG A 170 5.27 -9.95 9.71
CA ARG A 170 5.20 -9.86 11.18
C ARG A 170 4.64 -11.13 11.80
N GLU A 171 3.60 -11.70 11.21
CA GLU A 171 2.90 -12.86 11.78
C GLU A 171 3.52 -14.19 11.37
N TRP A 172 4.38 -14.20 10.36
CA TRP A 172 4.99 -15.42 9.84
C TRP A 172 5.83 -16.13 10.90
N ARG A 173 5.46 -17.36 11.24
CA ARG A 173 6.24 -18.24 12.13
C ARG A 173 6.42 -19.62 11.51
N GLY A 174 7.65 -20.14 11.51
CA GLY A 174 7.97 -21.47 10.96
C GLY A 174 7.94 -21.53 9.44
N LEU A 175 7.86 -22.74 8.88
CA LEU A 175 7.95 -23.00 7.42
C LEU A 175 6.65 -22.71 6.65
N SER A 176 5.50 -22.72 7.33
CA SER A 176 4.16 -22.61 6.73
C SER A 176 3.39 -21.35 7.15
N GLY A 177 4.06 -20.39 7.79
CA GLY A 177 3.47 -19.14 8.27
C GLY A 177 2.74 -19.23 9.60
N GLY A 178 2.50 -20.44 10.11
CA GLY A 178 1.87 -20.65 11.41
C GLY A 178 0.39 -20.22 11.44
N GLY A 179 -0.30 -20.49 12.54
CA GLY A 179 -1.75 -20.26 12.65
C GLY A 179 -2.21 -18.80 12.76
N ARG A 180 -1.29 -17.82 12.78
CA ARG A 180 -1.61 -16.39 13.03
C ARG A 180 -1.66 -15.52 11.77
N VAL A 181 -0.99 -15.92 10.69
CA VAL A 181 -0.93 -15.14 9.45
C VAL A 181 -2.31 -14.94 8.83
N TRP A 182 -3.07 -16.03 8.67
CA TRP A 182 -4.39 -15.95 8.01
C TRP A 182 -5.42 -15.12 8.79
N PRO A 183 -5.58 -15.28 10.12
CA PRO A 183 -6.44 -14.37 10.90
C PRO A 183 -6.07 -12.89 10.74
N ALA A 184 -4.77 -12.56 10.70
CA ALA A 184 -4.33 -11.18 10.54
C ALA A 184 -4.58 -10.63 9.12
N ILE A 185 -4.45 -11.47 8.08
CA ILE A 185 -4.84 -11.11 6.71
C ILE A 185 -6.35 -10.88 6.64
N GLU A 186 -7.16 -11.77 7.24
CA GLU A 186 -8.61 -11.63 7.29
C GLU A 186 -9.03 -10.33 7.96
N GLU A 187 -8.41 -9.97 9.10
CA GLU A 187 -8.63 -8.70 9.78
C GLU A 187 -8.21 -7.49 8.91
N PHE A 188 -7.08 -7.58 8.21
CA PHE A 188 -6.65 -6.56 7.26
C PHE A 188 -7.73 -6.31 6.19
N PHE A 189 -8.24 -7.36 5.53
CA PHE A 189 -9.23 -7.22 4.46
C PHE A 189 -10.60 -6.77 5.00
N ALA A 190 -10.96 -7.17 6.23
CA ALA A 190 -12.17 -6.70 6.90
C ALA A 190 -12.10 -5.20 7.26
N SER A 191 -10.90 -4.66 7.50
CA SER A 191 -10.68 -3.23 7.75
C SER A 191 -10.74 -2.35 6.51
N LEU A 192 -10.68 -2.93 5.30
CA LEU A 192 -10.73 -2.17 4.05
C LEU A 192 -12.15 -1.67 3.78
N THR A 193 -12.27 -0.36 3.64
CA THR A 193 -13.50 0.33 3.21
C THR A 193 -13.27 1.07 1.91
N GLU A 194 -14.33 1.20 1.12
CA GLU A 194 -14.30 1.99 -0.12
C GLU A 194 -13.99 3.45 0.16
N ARG A 195 -13.24 4.05 -0.76
CA ARG A 195 -12.81 5.44 -0.69
C ARG A 195 -12.54 5.97 -2.10
N GLU A 196 -12.96 7.20 -2.36
CA GLU A 196 -12.63 7.93 -3.59
C GLU A 196 -11.35 8.77 -3.43
#